data_AF-A0A9N8LBG6-F1
#
_entry.id   AF-A0A9N8LBG6-F1
#
_cell.length_a   1.000
_cell.length_b   1.000
_cell.length_c   1.000
_cell.angle_alpha   90.00
_cell.angle_beta   90.00
_cell.angle_gamma   90.00
#
_symmetry.space_group_name_H-M   'P 1'
#
loop_
_entity.id
_entity.type
_entity.pdbx_description
1 polymer ?
#
loop_
_entity_poly.entity_id
_entity_poly.type
_entity_poly.pdbx_seq_one_letter_code
_entity_poly.pdbx_strand_id
1 'polypeptide(L)'
;MFVKAPGSDAEVPERLRGDDRLRHFKAVLGAVDGVHVAAHPSAVDATRFRNRKAGLTFNVLAACGFDLSFHYILTGWEGSAADSHVFHAARTSTWLIPKGRTYLADAGFPLCVELLTPYRNTRYHLNEWGDGSET
;
A
#
# COMPACT_ATOMS: atom_id res chain seq x y z
N MET A 1 -4.65 10.78 15.71
CA MET A 1 -4.31 11.12 14.31
C MET A 1 -5.58 10.99 13.49
N PHE A 2 -6.07 12.06 12.88
CA PHE A 2 -7.30 12.01 12.08
C PHE A 2 -6.92 11.74 10.63
N VAL A 3 -7.06 10.49 10.22
CA VAL A 3 -6.88 10.09 8.83
C VAL A 3 -8.27 10.13 8.18
N LYS A 4 -8.45 10.93 7.13
CA LYS A 4 -9.74 11.04 6.43
C LYS A 4 -9.82 9.93 5.40
N ALA A 5 -10.58 8.89 5.71
CA ALA A 5 -10.84 7.83 4.75
C ALA A 5 -11.68 8.36 3.56
N PRO A 6 -11.39 7.93 2.33
CA PRO A 6 -12.19 8.29 1.18
C PRO A 6 -13.58 7.64 1.28
N GLY A 7 -14.63 8.41 0.95
CA GLY A 7 -15.99 7.89 0.83
C GLY A 7 -16.18 7.03 -0.43
N SER A 8 -17.34 6.38 -0.55
CA SER A 8 -17.74 5.63 -1.76
C SER A 8 -17.68 6.48 -3.04
N ASP A 9 -17.94 7.77 -2.88
CA ASP A 9 -18.07 8.74 -3.97
C ASP A 9 -16.75 9.49 -4.20
N ALA A 10 -15.65 9.05 -3.58
CA ALA A 10 -14.34 9.66 -3.76
C ALA A 10 -14.01 9.76 -5.24
N GLU A 11 -13.80 10.99 -5.71
CA GLU A 11 -13.53 11.21 -7.12
C GLU A 11 -12.22 10.54 -7.51
N VAL A 12 -12.30 9.79 -8.60
CA VAL A 12 -11.12 9.24 -9.24
C VAL A 12 -10.47 10.37 -10.04
N PRO A 13 -9.15 10.60 -9.94
CA PRO A 13 -8.48 11.64 -10.71
C PRO A 13 -8.85 11.60 -12.19
N GLU A 14 -9.05 12.76 -12.83
CA GLU A 14 -9.43 12.86 -14.24
C GLU A 14 -8.47 12.08 -15.15
N ARG A 15 -7.18 12.06 -14.83
CA ARG A 15 -6.17 11.30 -15.59
C ARG A 15 -6.49 9.80 -15.70
N LEU A 16 -7.14 9.20 -14.69
CA LEU A 16 -7.57 7.80 -14.75
C LEU A 16 -8.92 7.62 -15.46
N ARG A 17 -9.71 8.68 -15.58
CA ARG A 17 -11.00 8.68 -16.29
C ARG A 17 -10.83 8.92 -17.79
N GLY A 18 -9.93 9.82 -18.18
CA GLY A 18 -9.74 10.29 -19.55
C GLY A 18 -8.72 9.54 -20.39
N ASP A 19 -7.83 8.76 -19.77
CA ASP A 19 -6.82 7.96 -20.49
C ASP A 19 -7.27 6.50 -20.64
N ASP A 20 -7.54 6.06 -21.87
CA ASP A 20 -7.97 4.68 -22.14
C ASP A 20 -6.90 3.62 -21.80
N ARG A 21 -5.62 4.01 -21.77
CA ARG A 21 -4.52 3.15 -21.30
C ARG A 21 -4.68 2.79 -19.82
N LEU A 22 -5.31 3.67 -19.04
CA LEU A 22 -5.52 3.52 -17.60
C LEU A 22 -6.92 3.00 -17.25
N ARG A 23 -7.69 2.52 -18.23
CA ARG A 23 -9.10 2.11 -18.04
C ARG A 23 -9.33 1.06 -16.95
N HIS A 24 -8.32 0.24 -16.66
CA HIS A 24 -8.36 -0.82 -15.66
C HIS A 24 -8.21 -0.30 -14.22
N PHE A 25 -7.77 0.95 -14.04
CA PHE A 25 -7.50 1.56 -12.74
C PHE A 25 -8.61 2.51 -12.28
N LYS A 26 -9.78 2.52 -12.94
CA LYS A 26 -10.90 3.41 -12.62
C LYS A 26 -11.49 3.21 -11.21
N ALA A 27 -11.25 2.08 -10.56
CA ALA A 27 -11.71 1.80 -9.20
C ALA A 27 -10.66 2.08 -8.12
N VAL A 28 -9.44 2.48 -8.52
CA VAL A 28 -8.32 2.67 -7.59
C VAL A 28 -8.53 3.95 -6.77
N LEU A 29 -8.36 3.85 -5.45
CA LEU A 29 -8.37 4.98 -4.52
C LEU A 29 -6.99 5.58 -4.28
N GLY A 30 -5.96 4.77 -4.50
CA GLY A 30 -4.57 5.13 -4.28
C GLY A 30 -3.70 3.89 -4.14
N ALA A 31 -2.62 4.01 -3.38
CA ALA A 31 -1.68 2.91 -3.13
C ALA A 31 -1.58 2.59 -1.65
N VAL A 32 -1.21 1.35 -1.32
CA VAL A 32 -0.88 0.90 0.03
C VAL A 32 0.47 0.21 0.02
N ASP A 33 1.24 0.43 1.06
CA ASP A 33 2.53 -0.23 1.25
C ASP A 33 2.86 -0.42 2.73
N GLY A 34 3.73 -1.38 3.01
CA GLY A 34 4.37 -1.59 4.31
C GLY A 34 5.64 -0.76 4.42
N VAL A 35 5.73 0.08 5.45
CA VAL A 35 6.88 0.95 5.69
C VAL A 35 7.57 0.52 6.99
N HIS A 36 8.84 0.15 6.88
CA HIS A 36 9.67 -0.17 8.03
C HIS A 36 10.26 1.08 8.65
N VAL A 37 9.86 1.37 9.89
CA VAL A 37 10.39 2.47 10.69
C VAL A 37 11.36 1.90 11.74
N ALA A 38 12.48 2.56 11.98
CA ALA A 38 13.48 2.12 12.95
C ALA A 38 12.87 1.92 14.35
N ALA A 39 13.22 0.81 14.99
CA ALA A 39 12.75 0.43 16.32
C ALA A 39 13.91 0.25 17.29
N HIS A 40 13.66 0.52 18.57
CA HIS A 40 14.60 0.28 19.67
C HIS A 40 13.94 -0.64 20.71
N PRO A 41 13.67 -1.91 20.34
CA PRO A 41 13.05 -2.87 21.25
C PRO A 41 14.02 -3.30 22.36
N SER A 42 13.47 -3.97 23.39
CA SER A 42 14.29 -4.67 24.38
C SER A 42 15.12 -5.78 23.71
N ALA A 43 16.20 -6.22 24.35
CA ALA A 43 17.01 -7.33 23.84
C ALA A 43 16.19 -8.64 23.70
N VAL A 44 15.18 -8.84 24.56
CA VAL A 44 14.29 -10.00 24.54
C VAL A 44 13.38 -9.96 23.30
N ASP A 45 12.96 -8.78 22.88
CA ASP A 45 12.03 -8.60 21.76
C ASP A 45 12.74 -8.38 20.41
N ALA A 46 14.04 -8.09 20.41
CA ALA A 46 14.81 -7.73 19.21
C ALA A 46 14.59 -8.67 18.02
N THR A 47 14.47 -9.98 18.26
CA THR A 47 14.22 -10.97 17.20
C THR A 47 12.91 -10.72 16.45
N ARG A 48 11.86 -10.27 17.15
CA ARG A 48 10.54 -9.97 16.54
C ARG A 48 10.62 -8.73 15.64
N PHE A 49 11.40 -7.74 16.03
CA PHE A 49 11.51 -6.48 15.27
C PHE A 49 12.52 -6.59 14.11
N ARG A 50 13.14 -7.75 13.91
CA ARG A 50 14.14 -7.93 12.86
C ARG A 50 13.49 -8.06 11.49
N ASN A 51 13.81 -7.14 10.58
CA ASN A 51 13.37 -7.20 9.20
C ASN A 51 14.27 -8.09 8.33
N ARG A 52 13.88 -8.26 7.06
CA ARG A 52 14.63 -9.04 6.05
C ARG A 52 16.06 -8.55 5.82
N LYS A 53 16.34 -7.28 6.07
CA LYS A 53 17.67 -6.64 5.93
C LYS A 53 18.46 -6.66 7.25
N ALA A 54 18.03 -7.46 8.23
CA ALA A 54 18.60 -7.58 9.56
C ALA A 54 18.57 -6.30 10.42
N GLY A 55 17.85 -5.26 10.01
CA GLY A 55 17.60 -4.07 10.83
C GLY A 55 16.45 -4.27 11.81
N LEU A 56 16.49 -3.57 12.94
CA LEU A 56 15.40 -3.54 13.92
C LEU A 56 14.40 -2.45 13.56
N THR A 57 13.17 -2.86 13.27
CA THR A 57 12.10 -1.97 12.77
C THR A 57 10.75 -2.42 13.28
N PHE A 58 9.76 -1.53 13.26
CA PHE A 58 8.34 -1.89 13.31
C PHE A 58 7.72 -1.59 11.94
N ASN A 59 6.76 -2.41 11.52
CA ASN A 59 6.07 -2.25 10.26
C ASN A 59 4.86 -1.30 10.45
N VAL A 60 4.75 -0.33 9.56
CA VAL A 60 3.63 0.60 9.45
C VAL A 60 2.96 0.39 8.11
N LEU A 61 1.71 -0.06 8.12
CA LEU A 61 0.91 -0.10 6.90
C LEU A 61 0.33 1.30 6.65
N ALA A 62 0.58 1.85 5.47
CA ALA A 62 0.03 3.15 5.09
C ALA A 62 -0.65 3.06 3.73
N ALA A 63 -1.89 3.55 3.67
CA ALA A 63 -2.61 3.74 2.42
C ALA A 63 -2.69 5.24 2.12
N CYS A 64 -2.39 5.62 0.88
CA CYS A 64 -2.28 6.99 0.43
C CYS A 64 -3.07 7.20 -0.86
N GLY A 65 -3.79 8.32 -0.94
CA GLY A 65 -4.56 8.74 -2.10
C GLY A 65 -3.72 9.40 -3.18
N PHE A 66 -4.37 9.72 -4.30
CA PHE A 66 -3.74 10.48 -5.39
C PHE A 66 -3.45 11.94 -5.06
N ASP A 67 -4.09 12.48 -4.03
CA ASP A 67 -3.84 13.81 -3.46
C ASP A 67 -2.62 13.82 -2.50
N LEU A 68 -1.93 12.69 -2.37
CA LEU A 68 -0.81 12.46 -1.45
C LEU A 68 -1.21 12.54 0.04
N SER A 69 -2.51 12.51 0.35
CA SER A 69 -2.99 12.40 1.72
C SER A 69 -3.03 10.94 2.15
N PHE A 70 -2.74 10.67 3.43
CA PHE A 70 -3.00 9.35 4.00
C PHE A 70 -4.51 9.12 4.11
N HIS A 71 -4.94 7.96 3.62
CA HIS A 71 -6.30 7.45 3.77
C HIS A 71 -6.42 6.46 4.93
N TYR A 72 -5.32 5.78 5.27
CA TYR A 72 -5.26 4.88 6.42
C TYR A 72 -3.82 4.72 6.89
N ILE A 73 -3.63 4.56 8.21
CA ILE A 73 -2.35 4.17 8.81
C ILE A 73 -2.63 3.16 9.92
N LEU A 74 -1.92 2.03 9.89
CA LEU A 74 -1.86 1.08 11.00
C LEU A 74 -0.42 0.92 11.45
N THR A 75 -0.19 1.17 12.74
CA THR A 75 1.11 1.02 13.39
C THR A 75 1.08 -0.11 14.41
N GLY A 76 2.25 -0.53 14.90
CA GLY A 76 2.37 -1.42 16.06
C GLY A 76 2.65 -2.88 15.72
N TRP A 77 2.97 -3.17 14.46
CA TRP A 77 3.41 -4.49 14.03
C TRP A 77 4.92 -4.60 14.10
N GLU A 78 5.44 -5.74 14.56
CA GLU A 78 6.87 -5.97 14.58
C GLU A 78 7.48 -6.00 13.16
N GLY A 79 8.76 -5.66 13.04
CA GLY A 79 9.48 -5.62 11.75
C GLY A 79 9.64 -6.97 11.05
N SER A 80 9.35 -8.10 11.71
CA SER A 80 9.28 -9.41 11.05
C SER A 80 7.91 -9.69 10.42
N ALA A 81 6.89 -8.90 10.71
CA ALA A 81 5.54 -9.13 10.21
C ALA A 81 5.49 -8.89 8.69
N ALA A 82 4.99 -9.89 7.95
CA ALA A 82 4.77 -9.79 6.52
C ALA A 82 3.62 -8.82 6.23
N ASP A 83 3.74 -8.06 5.14
CA ASP A 83 2.75 -7.03 4.77
C ASP A 83 1.33 -7.60 4.57
N SER A 84 1.23 -8.82 4.05
CA SER A 84 -0.03 -9.55 3.94
C SER A 84 -0.71 -9.80 5.29
N HIS A 85 0.06 -10.05 6.34
CA HIS A 85 -0.45 -10.27 7.70
C HIS A 85 -0.91 -8.94 8.33
N VAL A 86 -0.12 -7.88 8.16
CA VAL A 86 -0.47 -6.53 8.61
C VAL A 86 -1.74 -6.03 7.89
N PHE A 87 -1.86 -6.30 6.59
CA PHE A 87 -3.07 -6.02 5.81
C PHE A 87 -4.30 -6.73 6.36
N HIS A 88 -4.19 -8.05 6.61
CA HIS A 88 -5.30 -8.82 7.15
C HIS A 88 -5.78 -8.22 8.49
N ALA A 89 -4.85 -7.88 9.39
CA ALA A 89 -5.18 -7.24 10.65
C ALA A 89 -5.81 -5.84 10.48
N ALA A 90 -5.37 -5.06 9.49
CA ALA A 90 -6.00 -3.77 9.17
C ALA A 90 -7.47 -3.96 8.76
N ARG A 91 -7.75 -4.97 7.92
CA ARG A 91 -9.10 -5.27 7.43
C ARG A 91 -10.04 -5.83 8.49
N THR A 92 -9.52 -6.59 9.46
CA THR A 92 -10.33 -7.11 10.57
C THR A 92 -10.51 -6.13 11.73
N SER A 93 -9.76 -5.03 11.74
CA SER A 93 -9.84 -4.02 12.79
C SER A 93 -10.66 -2.80 12.36
N THR A 94 -10.03 -1.82 11.71
CA THR A 94 -10.60 -0.48 11.50
C THR A 94 -10.58 -0.03 10.06
N TRP A 95 -9.85 -0.71 9.16
CA TRP A 95 -9.74 -0.25 7.78
C TRP A 95 -10.95 -0.66 6.96
N LEU A 96 -11.84 0.30 6.71
CA LEU A 96 -12.99 0.15 5.82
C LEU A 96 -12.66 0.67 4.43
N ILE A 97 -12.67 -0.23 3.44
CA ILE A 97 -12.51 0.12 2.03
C ILE A 97 -13.92 0.14 1.41
N PRO A 98 -14.36 1.25 0.79
CA PRO A 98 -15.68 1.31 0.18
C PRO A 98 -15.90 0.21 -0.87
N LYS A 99 -17.12 -0.31 -0.95
CA LYS A 99 -17.47 -1.37 -1.91
C LYS A 99 -17.20 -0.91 -3.35
N GLY A 100 -16.59 -1.80 -4.14
CA GLY A 100 -16.25 -1.51 -5.55
C GLY A 100 -15.02 -0.62 -5.71
N ARG A 101 -14.29 -0.34 -4.63
CA ARG A 101 -13.02 0.39 -4.65
C ARG A 101 -11.85 -0.53 -4.26
N THR A 102 -10.67 -0.19 -4.76
CA THR A 102 -9.46 -0.98 -4.55
C THR A 102 -8.24 -0.07 -4.30
N TYR A 103 -7.20 -0.60 -3.68
CA TYR A 103 -5.88 0.04 -3.59
C TYR A 103 -4.87 -0.74 -4.42
N LEU A 104 -3.90 -0.04 -5.01
CA LEU A 104 -2.71 -0.66 -5.58
C LEU A 104 -1.79 -1.10 -4.45
N ALA A 105 -1.24 -2.30 -4.55
CA ALA A 105 -0.30 -2.84 -3.59
C ALA A 105 0.86 -3.54 -4.28
N ASP A 106 1.98 -3.70 -3.59
CA ASP A 106 3.13 -4.42 -4.11
C ASP A 106 2.91 -5.96 -4.12
N ALA A 107 3.89 -6.72 -4.61
CA ALA A 107 3.78 -8.18 -4.72
C ALA A 107 3.82 -8.94 -3.37
N GLY A 108 4.15 -8.26 -2.28
CA GLY A 108 4.13 -8.78 -0.91
C GLY A 108 2.72 -8.93 -0.34
N PHE A 109 1.74 -8.24 -0.93
CA PHE A 109 0.32 -8.32 -0.55
C PHE A 109 -0.45 -9.41 -1.32
N PRO A 110 -1.61 -9.84 -0.80
CA PRO A 110 -2.52 -10.73 -1.54
C PRO A 110 -3.23 -9.98 -2.68
N LEU A 111 -3.53 -10.69 -3.77
CA LEU A 111 -4.47 -10.21 -4.79
C LEU A 111 -5.91 -10.49 -4.30
N CYS A 112 -6.72 -9.44 -4.10
CA CYS A 112 -8.12 -9.57 -3.70
C CYS A 112 -8.97 -8.41 -4.25
N VAL A 113 -10.26 -8.35 -3.89
CA VAL A 113 -11.16 -7.28 -4.36
C VAL A 113 -10.66 -5.90 -3.91
N GLU A 114 -10.15 -5.83 -2.68
CA GLU A 114 -9.68 -4.59 -2.08
C GLU A 114 -8.24 -4.20 -2.46
N LEU A 115 -7.42 -5.16 -2.92
CA LEU A 115 -6.03 -4.94 -3.34
C LEU A 115 -5.75 -5.48 -4.73
N LEU A 116 -5.31 -4.59 -5.61
CA LEU A 116 -4.79 -4.93 -6.92
C LEU A 116 -3.25 -4.96 -6.86
N THR A 117 -2.68 -6.16 -7.03
CA THR A 117 -1.23 -6.39 -7.03
C THR A 117 -0.71 -6.72 -8.44
N PRO A 118 0.55 -6.40 -8.75
CA PRO A 118 1.16 -6.79 -10.03
C PRO A 118 1.29 -8.32 -10.12
N TYR A 119 1.20 -8.86 -11.35
CA TYR A 119 1.60 -10.24 -11.61
C TYR A 119 3.04 -10.44 -11.18
N ARG A 120 3.25 -11.47 -10.35
CA ARG A 120 4.58 -11.83 -9.89
C ARG A 120 5.46 -12.20 -11.06
N ASN A 121 6.71 -11.76 -11.01
CA ASN A 121 7.73 -12.01 -12.04
C ASN A 121 7.42 -11.41 -13.43
N THR A 122 6.45 -10.48 -13.52
CA THR A 122 6.19 -9.72 -14.74
C THR A 122 6.70 -8.30 -14.55
N ARG A 123 7.54 -7.82 -15.47
CA ARG A 123 7.95 -6.41 -15.50
C ARG A 123 6.87 -5.57 -16.17
N TYR A 124 6.39 -4.58 -15.45
CA TYR A 124 5.46 -3.57 -15.95
C TYR A 124 6.25 -2.30 -16.26
N HIS A 125 6.89 -2.27 -17.42
CA HIS A 125 7.36 -1.02 -18.00
C HIS A 125 6.45 -0.72 -19.19
N LEU A 126 5.69 0.37 -19.12
CA LEU A 126 5.04 0.89 -20.31
C LEU A 126 6.16 1.35 -21.25
N ASN A 127 6.23 0.79 -22.46
CA ASN A 127 7.23 1.16 -23.48
C ASN A 127 7.26 2.67 -23.74
N GLU A 128 6.16 3.36 -23.45
CA GLU A 128 5.96 4.81 -23.60
C GLU A 128 6.71 5.65 -22.53
N TRP A 129 7.27 5.03 -21.48
CA TRP A 129 8.12 5.67 -20.48
C TRP A 129 9.61 5.32 -20.64
N GLY A 130 10.00 4.75 -21.79
CA GLY A 130 11.40 4.47 -22.13
C GLY A 130 12.24 5.69 -22.49
N ASP A 131 11.61 6.82 -22.85
CA ASP A 131 12.27 8.11 -23.07
C ASP A 131 12.42 8.86 -21.75
N GLY A 132 13.13 8.26 -20.79
CA GLY A 132 13.70 9.02 -19.69
C GLY A 132 14.86 9.86 -20.24
N SER A 133 14.58 11.07 -20.71
CA SER A 133 15.64 12.05 -20.95
C SER A 133 16.31 12.35 -19.61
N GLU A 134 17.51 11.80 -19.42
CA GLU A 134 18.45 12.28 -18.43
C GLU A 134 18.68 13.79 -18.67
N THR A 135 18.41 14.59 -17.65
CA THR A 135 18.93 15.96 -17.49
C THR A 135 19.50 16.10 -16.10
#